data_AF-A0A813KZS2-F1
#
_entry.id   AF-A0A813KZS2-F1
#
_cell.length_a   1.000
_cell.length_b   1.000
_cell.length_c   1.000
_cell.angle_alpha   90.00
_cell.angle_beta   90.00
_cell.angle_gamma   90.00
#
_symmetry.space_group_name_H-M   'P 1'
#
loop_
_entity.id
_entity.type
_entity.pdbx_description
1 polymer ?
#
loop_
_entity_poly.entity_id
_entity_poly.type
_entity_poly.pdbx_seq_one_letter_code
_entity_poly.pdbx_strand_id
1 'polypeptide(L)'
;MAQLQLPVRLVDGTQLLLSGLSASSSLEDLMEEIASRFEIPKNEQKLVLDSVVIPTAQPSASLESLGIGASAVITLVRVGLPQKGVWTGTSSYRTLPAGACWVYEVQLDSSSWRWLDLPSGTLEIQMLYKVLRSPRSEAVGFRGIEVLEGRYDWEQARLVAGGVFLKPWAGEARSCTEKRPQYVSMPARDIVAACFQLCKSSHGRVSCRSLRRVAEYCNYEGSEEEWQEEYVAQCEHFECSAADGLDAAQFGEYIEMQELDDDGLQVLMAGLEWEALGQKGPNLHRIMSLTPYLEIHFQDDVALCRERKSADEADECVEYRLRRSSSNIFSN
;
A
#
# COMPACT_ATOMS: atom_id res chain seq x y z
N MET A 1 48.74 3.47 -11.11
CA MET A 1 47.62 2.68 -11.67
C MET A 1 46.98 3.49 -12.79
N ALA A 2 46.51 2.86 -13.85
CA ALA A 2 45.82 3.58 -14.93
C ALA A 2 44.49 4.14 -14.40
N GLN A 3 44.20 5.42 -14.69
CA GLN A 3 42.92 6.01 -14.36
C GLN A 3 41.84 5.48 -15.32
N LEU A 4 40.67 5.15 -14.77
CA LEU A 4 39.49 4.80 -15.54
C LEU A 4 38.83 6.07 -16.08
N GLN A 5 38.37 5.99 -17.32
CA GLN A 5 37.48 6.97 -17.94
C GLN A 5 36.12 6.28 -18.03
N LEU A 6 35.25 6.52 -17.06
CA LEU A 6 34.05 5.74 -16.86
C LEU A 6 32.81 6.51 -17.32
N PRO A 7 32.23 6.18 -18.48
CA PRO A 7 31.01 6.82 -18.92
C PRO A 7 29.84 6.40 -18.02
N VAL A 8 29.20 7.40 -17.42
CA VAL A 8 27.95 7.26 -16.66
C VAL A 8 26.84 7.94 -17.45
N ARG A 9 25.81 7.17 -17.79
CA ARG A 9 24.66 7.60 -18.57
C ARG A 9 23.44 7.69 -17.67
N LEU A 10 22.72 8.80 -17.72
CA LEU A 10 21.38 8.95 -17.17
C LEU A 10 20.34 8.35 -18.12
N VAL A 11 19.16 8.03 -17.60
CA VAL A 11 18.12 7.38 -18.40
C VAL A 11 17.54 8.28 -19.50
N ASP A 12 17.64 9.60 -19.34
CA ASP A 12 17.29 10.57 -20.39
C ASP A 12 18.30 10.61 -21.56
N GLY A 13 19.36 9.80 -21.50
CA GLY A 13 20.44 9.73 -22.49
C GLY A 13 21.61 10.67 -22.22
N THR A 14 21.49 11.57 -21.24
CA THR A 14 22.61 12.43 -20.79
C THR A 14 23.78 11.56 -20.35
N GLN A 15 24.99 11.84 -20.83
CA GLN A 15 26.18 11.07 -20.49
C GLN A 15 27.30 11.97 -19.98
N LEU A 16 27.87 11.62 -18.82
CA LEU A 16 29.07 12.25 -18.29
C LEU A 16 30.20 11.24 -18.21
N LEU A 17 31.42 11.68 -18.50
CA LEU A 17 32.62 10.87 -18.35
C LEU A 17 33.24 11.16 -16.98
N LEU A 18 33.22 10.18 -16.09
CA LEU A 18 33.90 10.28 -14.81
C LEU A 18 35.39 9.97 -15.00
N SER A 19 36.23 10.70 -14.28
CA SER A 19 37.69 10.55 -14.28
C SER A 19 38.23 10.57 -12.85
N GLY A 20 39.48 10.16 -12.65
CA GLY A 20 40.09 10.11 -11.32
C GLY A 20 39.81 8.82 -10.52
N LEU A 21 38.91 7.97 -11.01
CA LEU A 21 38.71 6.62 -10.48
C LEU A 21 39.75 5.64 -11.04
N SER A 22 39.97 4.54 -10.33
CA SER A 22 40.84 3.44 -10.74
C SER A 22 40.11 2.10 -10.56
N ALA A 23 40.61 1.02 -11.14
CA ALA A 23 40.04 -0.32 -10.98
C ALA A 23 39.94 -0.76 -9.50
N SER A 24 40.88 -0.29 -8.66
CA SER A 24 40.92 -0.52 -7.22
C SER A 24 40.07 0.46 -6.39
N SER A 25 39.51 1.51 -6.99
CA SER A 25 38.59 2.40 -6.29
C SER A 25 37.38 1.61 -5.80
N SER A 26 36.78 2.04 -4.70
CA SER A 26 35.60 1.39 -4.13
C SER A 26 34.33 1.81 -4.88
N LEU A 27 33.26 1.02 -4.73
CA LEU A 27 31.93 1.40 -5.16
C LEU A 27 31.48 2.71 -4.49
N GLU A 28 31.84 2.92 -3.23
CA GLU A 28 31.56 4.16 -2.51
C GLU A 28 32.22 5.38 -3.16
N ASP A 29 33.49 5.26 -3.57
CA ASP A 29 34.19 6.36 -4.28
C ASP A 29 33.47 6.73 -5.58
N LEU A 30 33.01 5.73 -6.32
CA LEU A 30 32.23 5.94 -7.54
C LEU A 30 30.90 6.65 -7.24
N MET A 31 30.15 6.20 -6.23
CA MET A 31 28.88 6.82 -5.85
C MET A 31 29.07 8.26 -5.34
N GLU A 32 30.16 8.54 -4.64
CA GLU A 32 30.51 9.90 -4.18
C GLU A 32 30.83 10.82 -5.38
N GLU A 33 31.62 10.34 -6.34
CA GLU A 33 31.91 11.10 -7.56
C GLU A 33 30.63 11.37 -8.36
N ILE A 34 29.73 10.38 -8.48
CA ILE A 34 28.41 10.56 -9.10
C ILE A 34 27.61 11.63 -8.34
N ALA A 35 27.57 11.55 -6.99
CA ALA A 35 26.82 12.50 -6.18
C ALA A 35 27.31 13.94 -6.40
N SER A 36 28.63 14.12 -6.41
CA SER A 36 29.24 15.43 -6.63
C SER A 36 29.01 15.98 -8.04
N ARG A 37 28.94 15.13 -9.06
CA ARG A 37 28.84 15.56 -10.47
C ARG A 37 27.42 15.75 -10.95
N PHE A 38 26.50 14.90 -10.51
CA PHE A 38 25.11 14.90 -10.94
C PHE A 38 24.16 15.55 -9.92
N GLU A 39 24.66 15.92 -8.73
CA GLU A 39 23.84 16.40 -7.61
C GLU A 39 22.76 15.39 -7.18
N ILE A 40 23.04 14.09 -7.35
CA ILE A 40 22.14 12.99 -6.97
C ILE A 40 22.65 12.34 -5.68
N PRO A 41 21.94 12.43 -4.55
CA PRO A 41 22.35 11.82 -3.29
C PRO A 41 22.63 10.32 -3.41
N LYS A 42 23.66 9.80 -2.73
CA LYS A 42 24.06 8.37 -2.80
C LYS A 42 22.91 7.40 -2.55
N ASN A 43 22.00 7.75 -1.63
CA ASN A 43 20.81 6.94 -1.30
C ASN A 43 19.73 6.93 -2.39
N GLU A 44 19.89 7.72 -3.46
CA GLU A 44 19.00 7.74 -4.64
C GLU A 44 19.67 7.12 -5.89
N GLN A 45 20.95 6.76 -5.84
CA GLN A 45 21.71 6.29 -7.01
C GLN A 45 21.63 4.79 -7.21
N LYS A 46 20.92 4.31 -8.22
CA LYS A 46 20.90 2.88 -8.59
C LYS A 46 21.76 2.70 -9.83
N LEU A 47 22.88 2.00 -9.67
CA LEU A 47 23.84 1.79 -10.75
C LEU A 47 23.51 0.47 -11.46
N VAL A 48 23.40 0.52 -12.79
CA VAL A 48 23.15 -0.63 -13.65
C VAL A 48 24.32 -0.76 -14.61
N LEU A 49 24.94 -1.95 -14.63
CA LEU A 49 25.94 -2.33 -15.61
C LEU A 49 25.29 -3.29 -16.60
N ASP A 50 25.20 -2.87 -17.86
CA ASP A 50 24.44 -3.54 -18.93
C ASP A 50 22.95 -3.70 -18.57
N SER A 51 22.58 -4.80 -17.90
CA SER A 51 21.22 -5.09 -17.40
C SER A 51 21.23 -5.60 -15.96
N VAL A 52 22.38 -5.54 -15.29
CA VAL A 52 22.57 -6.05 -13.94
C VAL A 52 22.71 -4.87 -12.98
N VAL A 53 21.88 -4.86 -11.93
CA VAL A 53 22.01 -3.90 -10.84
C VAL A 53 23.30 -4.19 -10.09
N ILE A 54 24.15 -3.17 -9.94
CA ILE A 54 25.34 -3.26 -9.10
C ILE A 54 24.89 -3.27 -7.63
N PRO A 55 25.28 -4.28 -6.83
CA PRO A 55 24.83 -4.41 -5.44
C PRO A 55 25.48 -3.35 -4.55
N THR A 56 24.68 -2.38 -4.07
CA THR A 56 25.15 -1.30 -3.18
C THR A 56 25.32 -1.73 -1.72
N ALA A 57 25.04 -3.00 -1.40
CA ALA A 57 25.23 -3.57 -0.07
C ALA A 57 26.72 -3.74 0.31
N GLN A 58 27.63 -3.70 -0.66
CA GLN A 58 29.07 -3.83 -0.45
C GLN A 58 29.81 -2.56 -0.94
N PRO A 59 29.67 -1.42 -0.23
CA PRO A 59 30.25 -0.14 -0.67
C PRO A 59 31.78 -0.17 -0.79
N SER A 60 32.45 -1.04 -0.04
CA SER A 60 33.91 -1.22 -0.10
C SER A 60 34.39 -2.14 -1.21
N ALA A 61 33.50 -2.80 -1.96
CA ALA A 61 33.89 -3.64 -3.09
C ALA A 61 34.60 -2.80 -4.16
N SER A 62 35.71 -3.31 -4.69
CA SER A 62 36.44 -2.63 -5.75
C SER A 62 35.64 -2.63 -7.05
N LEU A 63 35.79 -1.59 -7.87
CA LEU A 63 35.17 -1.50 -9.19
C LEU A 63 35.50 -2.72 -10.06
N GLU A 64 36.75 -3.18 -10.04
CA GLU A 64 37.18 -4.38 -10.75
C GLU A 64 36.43 -5.64 -10.30
N SER A 65 36.29 -5.86 -8.99
CA SER A 65 35.56 -7.01 -8.45
C SER A 65 34.07 -7.02 -8.80
N LEU A 66 33.51 -5.87 -9.14
CA LEU A 66 32.14 -5.70 -9.62
C LEU A 66 32.01 -5.77 -11.15
N GLY A 67 33.11 -6.03 -11.87
CA GLY A 67 33.15 -6.05 -13.33
C GLY A 67 33.20 -4.68 -14.00
N ILE A 68 33.42 -3.60 -13.24
CA ILE A 68 33.47 -2.23 -13.73
C ILE A 68 34.90 -1.92 -14.19
N GLY A 69 35.18 -2.17 -15.47
CA GLY A 69 36.46 -1.91 -16.12
C GLY A 69 36.49 -0.62 -16.96
N ALA A 70 37.58 -0.42 -17.71
CA ALA A 70 37.79 0.77 -18.55
C ALA A 70 36.79 0.94 -19.71
N SER A 71 36.13 -0.14 -20.12
CA SER A 71 35.10 -0.14 -21.17
C SER A 71 33.68 -0.20 -20.63
N ALA A 72 33.50 -0.23 -19.30
CA ALA A 72 32.17 -0.33 -18.71
C ALA A 72 31.38 0.96 -18.97
N VAL A 73 30.09 0.81 -19.29
CA VAL A 73 29.14 1.92 -19.35
C VAL A 73 28.14 1.71 -18.24
N ILE A 74 28.12 2.62 -17.28
CA ILE A 74 27.19 2.54 -16.16
C ILE A 74 25.97 3.38 -16.50
N THR A 75 24.79 2.81 -16.33
CA THR A 75 23.56 3.59 -16.32
C THR A 75 23.20 3.95 -14.89
N LEU A 76 23.10 5.25 -14.63
CA LEU A 76 22.64 5.80 -13.36
C LEU A 76 21.12 6.00 -13.42
N VAL A 77 20.44 5.28 -12.56
CA VAL A 77 19.01 5.40 -12.34
C VAL A 77 18.77 6.13 -11.02
N ARG A 78 18.03 7.24 -11.06
CA ARG A 78 17.60 7.93 -9.85
C ARG A 78 16.35 7.26 -9.27
N VAL A 79 16.50 6.59 -8.14
CA VAL A 79 15.40 5.96 -7.40
C VAL A 79 15.11 6.78 -6.16
N GLY A 80 13.94 7.42 -6.10
CA GLY A 80 13.51 8.21 -4.93
C GLY A 80 13.16 7.38 -3.69
N LEU A 81 13.63 6.14 -3.61
CA LEU A 81 13.28 5.18 -2.58
C LEU A 81 14.57 4.84 -1.79
N PRO A 82 14.59 4.90 -0.44
CA PRO A 82 15.63 4.30 0.38
C PRO A 82 16.19 2.98 -0.17
N GLN A 83 17.47 3.00 -0.56
CA GLN A 83 18.13 1.85 -1.17
C GLN A 83 18.64 0.80 -0.20
N LYS A 84 18.71 1.15 1.10
CA LYS A 84 19.19 0.25 2.14
C LYS A 84 18.00 -0.29 2.92
N GLY A 85 17.98 -1.61 3.04
CA GLY A 85 17.05 -2.33 3.89
C GLY A 85 15.89 -2.96 3.13
N VAL A 86 15.24 -3.87 3.84
CA VAL A 86 13.97 -4.45 3.43
C VAL A 86 12.88 -3.52 3.90
N TRP A 87 12.06 -3.05 2.97
CA TRP A 87 10.93 -2.18 3.28
C TRP A 87 9.80 -3.02 3.82
N THR A 88 9.53 -2.90 5.11
CA THR A 88 8.39 -3.57 5.76
C THR A 88 7.21 -2.63 5.82
N GLY A 89 6.08 -3.02 5.24
CA GLY A 89 4.79 -2.35 5.39
C GLY A 89 3.71 -3.33 5.79
N THR A 90 2.59 -2.85 6.30
CA THR A 90 1.39 -3.68 6.43
C THR A 90 0.41 -3.33 5.32
N SER A 91 0.01 -4.31 4.52
CA SER A 91 -1.07 -4.16 3.54
C SER A 91 -2.33 -4.85 4.06
N SER A 92 -3.49 -4.23 3.83
CA SER A 92 -4.79 -4.83 4.09
C SER A 92 -5.67 -4.67 2.85
N TYR A 93 -6.23 -5.76 2.34
CA TYR A 93 -7.26 -5.65 1.30
C TYR A 93 -8.53 -5.13 1.96
N ARG A 94 -8.91 -3.90 1.62
CA ARG A 94 -10.12 -3.23 2.13
C ARG A 94 -11.37 -3.54 1.29
N THR A 95 -11.21 -4.14 0.11
CA THR A 95 -12.30 -4.50 -0.81
C THR A 95 -12.97 -5.82 -0.49
N LEU A 96 -12.41 -6.59 0.45
CA LEU A 96 -13.09 -7.80 0.92
C LEU A 96 -14.23 -7.39 1.86
N PRO A 97 -15.34 -8.17 1.91
CA PRO A 97 -16.36 -8.05 2.93
C PRO A 97 -15.64 -7.88 4.25
N ALA A 98 -16.08 -6.92 5.04
CA ALA A 98 -15.32 -6.56 6.21
C ALA A 98 -15.23 -7.83 7.11
N GLY A 99 -14.19 -7.98 7.94
CA GLY A 99 -13.92 -9.22 8.71
C GLY A 99 -13.18 -10.29 7.94
N ALA A 100 -13.28 -10.28 6.61
CA ALA A 100 -12.35 -10.96 5.73
C ALA A 100 -11.03 -10.17 5.55
N CYS A 101 -10.57 -9.48 6.61
CA CYS A 101 -9.40 -8.63 6.49
C CYS A 101 -8.12 -9.46 6.59
N TRP A 102 -7.63 -9.84 5.42
CA TRP A 102 -6.25 -10.27 5.27
C TRP A 102 -5.33 -9.09 5.57
N VAL A 103 -4.44 -9.29 6.53
CA VAL A 103 -3.37 -8.34 6.84
C VAL A 103 -2.07 -9.03 6.52
N TYR A 104 -1.24 -8.39 5.69
CA TYR A 104 0.06 -8.90 5.28
C TYR A 104 1.14 -7.96 5.78
N GLU A 105 2.23 -8.51 6.28
CA GLU A 105 3.52 -7.83 6.28
C GLU A 105 4.11 -7.99 4.88
N VAL A 106 4.36 -6.88 4.20
CA VAL A 106 4.98 -6.83 2.87
C VAL A 106 6.41 -6.38 3.05
N GLN A 107 7.33 -7.14 2.48
CA GLN A 107 8.75 -6.90 2.44
C GLN A 107 9.18 -6.66 1.00
N LEU A 108 9.66 -5.44 0.71
CA LEU A 108 10.17 -5.06 -0.60
C LEU A 108 11.68 -4.79 -0.48
N ASP A 109 12.47 -5.57 -1.22
CA ASP A 109 13.92 -5.41 -1.27
C ASP A 109 14.34 -4.80 -2.60
N SER A 110 14.76 -3.53 -2.58
CA SER A 110 15.20 -2.84 -3.79
C SER A 110 16.50 -3.41 -4.38
N SER A 111 17.26 -4.19 -3.60
CA SER A 111 18.48 -4.85 -4.08
C SER A 111 18.20 -6.05 -4.98
N SER A 112 17.01 -6.65 -4.90
CA SER A 112 16.61 -7.80 -5.73
C SER A 112 15.94 -7.42 -7.06
N TRP A 113 15.75 -6.12 -7.31
CA TRP A 113 15.10 -5.64 -8.54
C TRP A 113 15.92 -5.99 -9.78
N ARG A 114 15.24 -6.52 -10.81
CA ARG A 114 15.88 -6.89 -12.07
C ARG A 114 15.30 -6.04 -13.20
N TRP A 115 16.11 -5.16 -13.77
CA TRP A 115 15.71 -4.39 -14.95
C TRP A 115 15.62 -5.33 -16.15
N LEU A 116 14.43 -5.43 -16.73
CA LEU A 116 14.17 -6.27 -17.91
C LEU A 116 14.48 -5.51 -19.19
N ASP A 117 14.10 -4.24 -19.22
CA ASP A 117 14.37 -3.32 -20.33
C ASP A 117 14.55 -1.89 -19.79
N LEU A 118 15.81 -1.47 -19.72
CA LEU A 118 16.19 -0.21 -19.07
C LEU A 118 15.68 1.03 -19.83
N PRO A 119 15.78 1.13 -21.18
CA PRO A 119 15.17 2.23 -21.93
C PRO A 119 13.66 2.44 -21.66
N SER A 120 12.86 1.37 -21.63
CA SER A 120 11.43 1.50 -21.32
C SER A 120 11.14 1.70 -19.83
N GLY A 121 12.11 1.42 -18.97
CA GLY A 121 11.96 1.40 -17.52
C GLY A 121 11.28 0.13 -17.01
N THR A 122 11.23 -0.94 -17.79
CA THR A 122 10.60 -2.19 -17.37
C THR A 122 11.50 -2.96 -16.41
N LEU A 123 10.94 -3.39 -15.28
CA LEU A 123 11.65 -4.14 -14.24
C LEU A 123 10.77 -5.20 -13.58
N GLU A 124 11.43 -6.25 -13.11
CA GLU A 124 10.88 -7.30 -12.27
C GLU A 124 11.21 -6.98 -10.80
N ILE A 125 10.20 -7.09 -9.95
CA ILE A 125 10.26 -6.81 -8.52
C ILE A 125 9.71 -8.00 -7.76
N GLN A 126 10.40 -8.34 -6.66
CA GLN A 126 9.95 -9.39 -5.76
C GLN A 126 9.44 -8.76 -4.46
N MET A 127 8.23 -9.13 -4.08
CA MET A 127 7.64 -8.77 -2.80
C MET A 127 7.43 -10.03 -1.98
N LEU A 128 8.01 -10.06 -0.80
CA LEU A 128 7.77 -11.11 0.17
C LEU A 128 6.58 -10.71 1.03
N TYR A 129 5.59 -11.57 1.12
CA TYR A 129 4.43 -11.39 1.97
C TYR A 129 4.49 -12.36 3.14
N LYS A 130 4.03 -11.92 4.31
CA LYS A 130 3.73 -12.77 5.44
C LYS A 130 2.32 -12.46 5.95
N VAL A 131 1.46 -13.46 5.99
CA VAL A 131 0.08 -13.30 6.49
C VAL A 131 0.12 -13.08 8.00
N LEU A 132 -0.26 -11.89 8.45
CA LEU A 132 -0.39 -11.53 9.86
C LEU A 132 -1.78 -11.83 10.40
N ARG A 133 -2.82 -11.66 9.56
CA ARG A 133 -4.22 -11.94 9.90
C ARG A 133 -4.93 -12.51 8.68
N SER A 134 -5.79 -13.49 8.90
CA SER A 134 -6.66 -14.08 7.87
C SER A 134 -7.90 -14.69 8.56
N PRO A 135 -9.07 -14.73 7.88
CA PRO A 135 -10.23 -15.52 8.34
C PRO A 135 -9.93 -17.01 8.44
N ARG A 136 -8.93 -17.47 7.69
CA ARG A 136 -8.44 -18.84 7.70
C ARG A 136 -7.24 -18.90 8.63
N SER A 137 -7.46 -19.36 9.86
CA SER A 137 -6.42 -19.41 10.88
C SER A 137 -5.17 -20.17 10.42
N GLU A 138 -5.35 -21.19 9.57
CA GLU A 138 -4.28 -21.98 8.96
C GLU A 138 -3.39 -21.19 7.99
N ALA A 139 -3.86 -20.05 7.48
CA ALA A 139 -3.08 -19.19 6.60
C ALA A 139 -2.19 -18.20 7.36
N VAL A 140 -2.44 -17.96 8.66
CA VAL A 140 -1.63 -17.04 9.46
C VAL A 140 -0.21 -17.58 9.59
N GLY A 141 0.78 -16.74 9.32
CA GLY A 141 2.19 -17.12 9.28
C GLY A 141 2.68 -17.62 7.92
N PHE A 142 1.78 -17.90 6.97
CA PHE A 142 2.15 -18.25 5.60
C PHE A 142 3.02 -17.15 4.98
N ARG A 143 4.04 -17.56 4.23
CA ARG A 143 4.93 -16.68 3.48
C ARG A 143 4.85 -16.98 2.00
N GLY A 144 4.80 -15.95 1.17
CA GLY A 144 4.78 -16.09 -0.27
C GLY A 144 5.62 -15.00 -0.94
N ILE A 145 6.15 -15.29 -2.13
CA ILE A 145 6.85 -14.30 -2.95
C ILE A 145 6.00 -14.03 -4.18
N GLU A 146 5.57 -12.78 -4.33
CA GLU A 146 4.96 -12.30 -5.57
C GLU A 146 6.03 -11.66 -6.43
N VAL A 147 6.06 -12.07 -7.70
CA VAL A 147 6.93 -11.46 -8.70
C VAL A 147 6.07 -10.58 -9.60
N LEU A 148 6.30 -9.28 -9.53
CA LEU A 148 5.62 -8.30 -10.37
C LEU A 148 6.55 -7.80 -11.46
N GLU A 149 6.00 -7.70 -12.67
CA GLU A 149 6.57 -6.88 -13.72
C GLU A 149 5.94 -5.50 -13.66
N GLY A 150 6.79 -4.47 -13.66
CA GLY A 150 6.37 -3.08 -13.60
C GLY A 150 7.21 -2.22 -14.53
N ARG A 151 6.83 -0.95 -14.61
CA ARG A 151 7.51 0.10 -15.32
C ARG A 151 7.82 1.24 -14.37
N TYR A 152 9.08 1.64 -14.30
CA TYR A 152 9.50 2.83 -13.59
C TYR A 152 9.37 4.06 -14.50
N ASP A 153 8.60 5.03 -14.05
CA ASP A 153 8.43 6.33 -14.68
C ASP A 153 9.53 7.26 -14.17
N TRP A 154 10.50 7.53 -15.05
CA TRP A 154 11.71 8.29 -14.78
C TRP A 154 11.43 9.74 -14.39
N GLU A 155 10.45 10.38 -15.04
CA GLU A 155 10.12 11.78 -14.83
C GLU A 155 9.51 11.98 -13.45
N GLN A 156 8.66 11.04 -13.04
CA GLN A 156 7.94 11.13 -11.77
C GLN A 156 8.62 10.37 -10.62
N ALA A 157 9.76 9.72 -10.89
CA ALA A 157 10.46 8.86 -9.95
C ALA A 157 9.53 7.88 -9.22
N ARG A 158 8.63 7.24 -9.97
CA ARG A 158 7.60 6.34 -9.45
C ARG A 158 7.61 5.00 -10.17
N LEU A 159 7.17 3.97 -9.47
CA LEU A 159 6.99 2.64 -10.05
C LEU A 159 5.50 2.37 -10.29
N VAL A 160 5.19 1.84 -11.48
CA VAL A 160 3.85 1.46 -11.91
C VAL A 160 3.85 -0.04 -12.26
N ALA A 161 3.11 -0.88 -11.55
CA ALA A 161 3.06 -2.33 -11.82
C ALA A 161 1.63 -2.86 -11.71
N GLY A 162 1.04 -3.39 -12.78
CA GLY A 162 -0.31 -3.99 -12.72
C GLY A 162 -1.40 -3.07 -12.14
N GLY A 163 -1.40 -1.79 -12.49
CA GLY A 163 -2.33 -0.78 -11.91
C GLY A 163 -1.94 -0.30 -10.51
N VAL A 164 -0.85 -0.83 -9.94
CA VAL A 164 -0.32 -0.47 -8.63
C VAL A 164 0.71 0.65 -8.74
N PHE A 165 0.56 1.67 -7.90
CA PHE A 165 1.50 2.78 -7.78
C PHE A 165 2.26 2.65 -6.46
N LEU A 166 3.60 2.70 -6.51
CA LEU A 166 4.45 2.87 -5.34
C LEU A 166 5.06 4.27 -5.36
N LYS A 167 4.79 5.07 -4.31
CA LYS A 167 5.36 6.42 -4.15
C LYS A 167 6.46 6.45 -3.09
N PRO A 168 7.52 7.26 -3.30
CA PRO A 168 8.47 7.63 -2.26
C PRO A 168 7.80 8.13 -0.98
N TRP A 169 8.27 7.62 0.14
CA TRP A 169 7.85 8.11 1.44
C TRP A 169 8.63 9.37 1.80
N ALA A 170 7.93 10.47 2.10
CA ALA A 170 8.52 11.77 2.45
C ALA A 170 8.83 11.94 3.96
N GLY A 171 8.85 10.86 4.76
CA GLY A 171 9.01 10.90 6.22
C GLY A 171 10.13 10.01 6.76
N GLU A 172 10.52 10.22 8.03
CA GLU A 172 11.50 9.39 8.75
C GLU A 172 10.91 8.04 9.18
N ALA A 173 11.66 6.94 8.94
CA ALA A 173 11.40 5.57 9.41
C ALA A 173 11.02 5.50 10.89
N ARG A 174 9.72 5.43 11.20
CA ARG A 174 9.23 5.14 12.54
C ARG A 174 8.95 3.66 12.69
N SER A 175 9.67 3.03 13.61
CA SER A 175 9.36 1.71 14.16
C SER A 175 8.01 1.79 14.89
N CYS A 176 6.93 1.33 14.26
CA CYS A 176 5.62 1.25 14.89
C CYS A 176 5.62 0.19 16.01
N THR A 177 5.80 0.62 17.25
CA THR A 177 5.58 -0.20 18.46
C THR A 177 4.35 0.25 19.27
N GLU A 178 3.55 1.19 18.75
CA GLU A 178 2.32 1.59 19.43
C GLU A 178 1.26 0.49 19.35
N LYS A 179 0.84 0.04 20.54
CA LYS A 179 -0.19 -0.96 20.72
C LYS A 179 -1.50 -0.46 20.10
N ARG A 180 -1.92 -1.08 19.00
CA ARG A 180 -3.27 -0.92 18.45
C ARG A 180 -4.32 -1.29 19.51
N PRO A 181 -5.46 -0.59 19.57
CA PRO A 181 -6.63 -1.08 20.30
C PRO A 181 -6.99 -2.46 19.73
N GLN A 182 -6.90 -3.48 20.58
CA GLN A 182 -7.49 -4.77 20.26
C GLN A 182 -9.00 -4.59 20.39
N TYR A 183 -9.69 -4.34 19.28
CA TYR A 183 -11.12 -4.65 19.21
C TYR A 183 -11.21 -6.17 19.26
N VAL A 184 -11.31 -6.70 20.46
CA VAL A 184 -11.81 -8.05 20.71
C VAL A 184 -13.16 -8.11 19.99
N SER A 185 -13.45 -9.18 19.25
CA SER A 185 -14.73 -9.36 18.54
C SER A 185 -15.89 -9.00 19.46
N MET A 186 -16.47 -7.81 19.24
CA MET A 186 -17.64 -7.34 19.95
C MET A 186 -18.86 -7.94 19.25
N PRO A 187 -19.83 -8.52 19.97
CA PRO A 187 -21.09 -8.94 19.38
C PRO A 187 -21.75 -7.79 18.60
N ALA A 188 -22.39 -8.08 17.45
CA ALA A 188 -23.08 -7.08 16.63
C ALA A 188 -23.99 -6.16 17.46
N ARG A 189 -24.76 -6.73 18.38
CA ARG A 189 -25.61 -5.99 19.34
C ARG A 189 -24.83 -4.91 20.12
N ASP A 190 -23.63 -5.22 20.58
CA ASP A 190 -22.81 -4.29 21.36
C ASP A 190 -22.21 -3.18 20.47
N ILE A 191 -21.92 -3.50 19.21
CA ILE A 191 -21.48 -2.52 18.21
C ILE A 191 -22.64 -1.56 17.87
N VAL A 192 -23.83 -2.07 17.60
CA VAL A 192 -25.03 -1.26 17.36
C VAL A 192 -25.32 -0.35 18.56
N ALA A 193 -25.22 -0.88 19.78
CA ALA A 193 -25.37 -0.08 20.99
C ALA A 193 -24.31 1.03 21.09
N ALA A 194 -23.06 0.75 20.72
CA ALA A 194 -21.99 1.76 20.69
C ALA A 194 -22.25 2.83 19.63
N CYS A 195 -22.63 2.45 18.40
CA CYS A 195 -23.06 3.38 17.34
C CYS A 195 -24.19 4.29 17.82
N PHE A 196 -25.19 3.73 18.50
CA PHE A 196 -26.27 4.52 19.10
C PHE A 196 -25.75 5.52 20.13
N GLN A 197 -24.82 5.13 21.02
CA GLN A 197 -24.22 6.07 21.98
C GLN A 197 -23.48 7.23 21.31
N LEU A 198 -22.85 6.98 20.16
CA LEU A 198 -22.11 7.99 19.39
C LEU A 198 -23.05 8.93 18.61
N CYS A 199 -24.23 8.44 18.21
CA CYS A 199 -25.20 9.19 17.41
C CYS A 199 -26.26 9.93 18.24
N LYS A 200 -26.59 9.45 19.44
CA LYS A 200 -27.68 10.01 20.24
C LYS A 200 -27.40 11.46 20.68
N SER A 201 -28.45 12.25 20.74
CA SER A 201 -28.45 13.60 21.30
C SER A 201 -28.49 13.59 22.84
N SER A 202 -28.46 14.78 23.45
CA SER A 202 -28.68 14.96 24.89
C SER A 202 -30.04 14.45 25.38
N HIS A 203 -31.02 14.32 24.48
CA HIS A 203 -32.35 13.80 24.79
C HIS A 203 -32.43 12.27 24.67
N GLY A 204 -31.31 11.59 24.37
CA GLY A 204 -31.26 10.14 24.26
C GLY A 204 -31.89 9.57 22.99
N ARG A 205 -32.08 10.41 21.96
CA ARG A 205 -32.60 10.01 20.64
C ARG A 205 -31.66 10.43 19.51
N VAL A 206 -31.67 9.69 18.40
CA VAL A 206 -30.88 9.97 17.20
C VAL A 206 -31.66 10.93 16.30
N SER A 207 -31.10 12.12 16.07
CA SER A 207 -31.72 13.14 15.21
C SER A 207 -31.46 12.89 13.72
N CYS A 208 -32.21 13.58 12.86
CA CYS A 208 -32.03 13.57 11.39
C CYS A 208 -30.56 13.71 10.97
N ARG A 209 -29.86 14.70 11.53
CA ARG A 209 -28.45 14.95 11.22
C ARG A 209 -27.53 13.80 11.66
N SER A 210 -27.80 13.18 12.81
CA SER A 210 -27.00 12.04 13.27
C SER A 210 -27.27 10.79 12.45
N LEU A 211 -28.54 10.54 12.09
CA LEU A 211 -28.91 9.39 11.27
C LEU A 211 -28.41 9.52 9.83
N ARG A 212 -28.37 10.75 9.28
CA ARG A 212 -27.77 11.03 7.96
C ARG A 212 -26.35 10.50 7.85
N ARG A 213 -25.55 10.74 8.87
CA ARG A 213 -24.15 10.30 8.89
C ARG A 213 -24.05 8.78 8.82
N VAL A 214 -24.92 8.09 9.57
CA VAL A 214 -25.02 6.62 9.52
C VAL A 214 -25.39 6.17 8.11
N ALA A 215 -26.37 6.81 7.47
CA ALA A 215 -26.76 6.50 6.11
C ALA A 215 -25.63 6.73 5.10
N GLU A 216 -24.85 7.81 5.25
CA GLU A 216 -23.66 8.08 4.42
C GLU A 216 -22.60 6.97 4.56
N TYR A 217 -22.38 6.44 5.77
CA TYR A 217 -21.54 5.25 5.97
C TYR A 217 -22.14 3.98 5.36
N CYS A 218 -23.45 3.94 5.15
CA CYS A 218 -24.18 2.88 4.44
C CYS A 218 -24.32 3.18 2.93
N ASN A 219 -23.50 4.09 2.39
CA ASN A 219 -23.47 4.49 0.98
C ASN A 219 -24.72 5.25 0.49
N TYR A 220 -25.40 6.00 1.36
CA TYR A 220 -26.41 6.96 0.92
C TYR A 220 -25.73 8.15 0.21
N GLU A 221 -26.14 8.45 -1.02
CA GLU A 221 -25.55 9.51 -1.87
C GLU A 221 -26.48 10.70 -2.13
N GLY A 222 -27.68 10.70 -1.54
CA GLY A 222 -28.68 11.74 -1.78
C GLY A 222 -28.32 13.11 -1.19
N SER A 223 -28.99 14.16 -1.69
CA SER A 223 -28.88 15.53 -1.19
C SER A 223 -29.43 15.68 0.24
N GLU A 224 -29.26 16.86 0.83
CA GLU A 224 -29.88 17.19 2.12
C GLU A 224 -31.40 17.21 2.05
N GLU A 225 -31.96 17.69 0.94
CA GLU A 225 -33.41 17.72 0.71
C GLU A 225 -33.96 16.29 0.56
N GLU A 226 -33.31 15.45 -0.26
CA GLU A 226 -33.67 14.04 -0.43
C GLU A 226 -33.56 13.29 0.90
N TRP A 227 -32.51 13.55 1.69
CA TRP A 227 -32.35 12.94 3.00
C TRP A 227 -33.45 13.36 4.00
N GLN A 228 -33.89 14.62 3.95
CA GLN A 228 -34.98 15.07 4.83
C GLN A 228 -36.29 14.34 4.53
N GLU A 229 -36.59 14.11 3.25
CA GLU A 229 -37.76 13.32 2.83
C GLU A 229 -37.62 11.87 3.29
N GLU A 230 -36.46 11.24 3.06
CA GLU A 230 -36.17 9.88 3.50
C GLU A 230 -36.26 9.74 5.02
N TYR A 231 -35.69 10.68 5.78
CA TYR A 231 -35.76 10.66 7.24
C TYR A 231 -37.19 10.75 7.76
N VAL A 232 -38.07 11.55 7.13
CA VAL A 232 -39.49 11.60 7.48
C VAL A 232 -40.15 10.24 7.22
N ALA A 233 -39.87 9.63 6.06
CA ALA A 233 -40.38 8.30 5.73
C ALA A 233 -39.90 7.22 6.73
N GLN A 234 -38.64 7.28 7.17
CA GLN A 234 -38.10 6.40 8.21
C GLN A 234 -38.81 6.63 9.56
N CYS A 235 -39.03 7.89 9.96
CA CYS A 235 -39.76 8.19 11.18
C CYS A 235 -41.23 7.72 11.13
N GLU A 236 -41.90 7.83 9.99
CA GLU A 236 -43.24 7.27 9.77
C GLU A 236 -43.23 5.74 9.87
N HIS A 237 -42.21 5.08 9.29
CA HIS A 237 -42.04 3.62 9.36
C HIS A 237 -41.90 3.12 10.80
N PHE A 238 -41.12 3.81 11.64
CA PHE A 238 -40.91 3.46 13.05
C PHE A 238 -41.98 4.06 14.00
N GLU A 239 -43.04 4.65 13.46
CA GLU A 239 -44.12 5.29 14.22
C GLU A 239 -43.62 6.35 15.24
N CYS A 240 -42.60 7.12 14.88
CA CYS A 240 -42.06 8.21 15.69
C CYS A 240 -42.19 9.59 15.03
N SER A 241 -42.18 10.64 15.85
CA SER A 241 -42.12 12.02 15.35
C SER A 241 -40.71 12.32 14.82
N ALA A 242 -40.62 12.88 13.61
CA ALA A 242 -39.36 13.35 13.04
C ALA A 242 -38.65 14.37 13.95
N ALA A 243 -39.40 15.14 14.74
CA ALA A 243 -38.85 16.10 15.70
C ALA A 243 -38.18 15.42 16.91
N ASP A 244 -38.65 14.24 17.30
CA ASP A 244 -38.12 13.49 18.45
C ASP A 244 -36.95 12.59 18.04
N GLY A 245 -37.04 11.98 16.85
CA GLY A 245 -36.04 11.04 16.31
C GLY A 245 -36.10 9.65 16.93
N LEU A 246 -35.16 8.79 16.52
CA LEU A 246 -35.18 7.36 16.82
C LEU A 246 -34.63 7.08 18.23
N ASP A 247 -35.30 6.22 18.98
CA ASP A 247 -34.74 5.66 20.21
C ASP A 247 -33.77 4.48 19.93
N ALA A 248 -33.28 3.84 20.99
CA ALA A 248 -32.28 2.78 20.86
C ALA A 248 -32.82 1.52 20.15
N ALA A 249 -34.11 1.20 20.32
CA ALA A 249 -34.71 0.03 19.69
C ALA A 249 -34.93 0.29 18.20
N GLN A 250 -35.53 1.44 17.88
CA GLN A 250 -35.78 1.88 16.49
C GLN A 250 -34.47 2.04 15.70
N PHE A 251 -33.41 2.57 16.33
CA PHE A 251 -32.10 2.66 15.70
C PHE A 251 -31.49 1.28 15.41
N GLY A 252 -31.67 0.31 16.32
CA GLY A 252 -31.21 -1.06 16.09
C GLY A 252 -31.88 -1.70 14.88
N GLU A 253 -33.21 -1.58 14.79
CA GLU A 253 -33.98 -2.05 13.64
C GLU A 253 -33.56 -1.35 12.34
N TYR A 254 -33.33 -0.03 12.37
CA TYR A 254 -32.81 0.71 11.21
C TYR A 254 -31.47 0.16 10.72
N ILE A 255 -30.53 -0.13 11.63
CA ILE A 255 -29.23 -0.70 11.27
C ILE A 255 -29.38 -2.12 10.69
N GLU A 256 -30.26 -2.94 11.25
CA GLU A 256 -30.55 -4.28 10.71
C GLU A 256 -31.12 -4.20 9.28
N MET A 257 -31.95 -3.19 8.98
CA MET A 257 -32.47 -2.95 7.63
C MET A 257 -31.40 -2.53 6.61
N GLN A 258 -30.25 -2.01 7.05
CA GLN A 258 -29.14 -1.69 6.16
C GLN A 258 -28.34 -2.93 5.72
N GLU A 259 -28.73 -4.12 6.20
CA GLU A 259 -28.09 -5.41 5.87
C GLU A 259 -26.56 -5.40 6.08
N LEU A 260 -26.09 -4.64 7.08
CA LEU A 260 -24.68 -4.59 7.43
C LEU A 260 -24.27 -5.90 8.09
N ASP A 261 -23.21 -6.53 7.57
CA ASP A 261 -22.54 -7.62 8.26
C ASP A 261 -21.78 -7.10 9.50
N ASP A 262 -21.22 -8.04 10.29
CA ASP A 262 -20.49 -7.76 11.54
C ASP A 262 -19.39 -6.70 11.36
N ASP A 263 -18.94 -6.50 10.14
CA ASP A 263 -17.78 -5.71 9.85
C ASP A 263 -18.12 -4.39 9.14
N GLY A 264 -19.21 -4.34 8.37
CA GLY A 264 -19.89 -3.09 8.05
C GLY A 264 -20.26 -2.34 9.33
N LEU A 265 -20.72 -3.07 10.36
CA LEU A 265 -20.95 -2.52 11.70
C LEU A 265 -19.68 -1.96 12.34
N GLN A 266 -18.54 -2.65 12.24
CA GLN A 266 -17.26 -2.15 12.78
C GLN A 266 -16.77 -0.91 12.04
N VAL A 267 -16.92 -0.87 10.71
CA VAL A 267 -16.56 0.31 9.89
C VAL A 267 -17.41 1.51 10.28
N LEU A 268 -18.72 1.31 10.41
CA LEU A 268 -19.65 2.34 10.87
C LEU A 268 -19.24 2.88 12.25
N MET A 269 -19.00 1.99 13.22
CA MET A 269 -18.60 2.38 14.58
C MET A 269 -17.30 3.20 14.57
N ALA A 270 -16.27 2.72 13.89
CA ALA A 270 -14.97 3.42 13.83
C ALA A 270 -15.10 4.81 13.17
N GLY A 271 -15.93 4.94 12.13
CA GLY A 271 -16.22 6.22 11.48
C GLY A 271 -16.90 7.21 12.44
N LEU A 272 -17.91 6.74 13.18
CA LEU A 272 -18.61 7.55 14.17
C LEU A 272 -17.71 7.96 15.35
N GLU A 273 -16.85 7.07 15.85
CA GLU A 273 -15.88 7.38 16.90
C GLU A 273 -14.91 8.46 16.46
N TRP A 274 -14.42 8.37 15.22
CA TRP A 274 -13.50 9.35 14.65
C TRP A 274 -14.10 10.75 14.60
N GLU A 275 -15.35 10.87 14.17
CA GLU A 275 -16.06 12.16 14.15
C GLU A 275 -16.35 12.70 15.55
N ALA A 276 -16.69 11.83 16.50
CA ALA A 276 -16.95 12.22 17.89
C ALA A 276 -15.73 12.87 18.55
N LEU A 277 -14.51 12.55 18.10
CA LEU A 277 -13.27 13.20 18.51
C LEU A 277 -13.09 14.62 17.94
N GLY A 278 -14.09 15.18 17.25
CA GLY A 278 -14.06 16.53 16.68
C GLY A 278 -13.15 16.64 15.45
N GLN A 279 -12.69 15.52 14.92
CA GLN A 279 -12.00 15.48 13.63
C GLN A 279 -13.08 15.51 12.56
N LYS A 280 -12.97 16.44 11.59
CA LYS A 280 -13.81 16.37 10.39
C LYS A 280 -13.45 15.07 9.68
N GLY A 281 -14.33 14.08 9.79
CA GLY A 281 -14.25 12.85 9.02
C GLY A 281 -14.05 13.23 7.56
N PRO A 282 -13.03 12.69 6.88
CA PRO A 282 -12.89 13.01 5.48
C PRO A 282 -14.03 12.31 4.72
N ASN A 283 -14.52 12.95 3.66
CA ASN A 283 -15.61 12.42 2.85
C ASN A 283 -15.21 11.03 2.34
N LEU A 284 -16.00 9.97 2.55
CA LEU A 284 -15.64 8.61 2.12
C LEU A 284 -15.40 8.51 0.61
N HIS A 285 -16.12 9.33 -0.19
CA HIS A 285 -15.86 9.53 -1.64
C HIS A 285 -14.55 10.25 -1.97
N ARG A 286 -13.85 10.80 -0.98
CA ARG A 286 -12.61 11.60 -1.12
C ARG A 286 -11.44 11.10 -0.26
N ILE A 287 -11.60 10.00 0.48
CA ILE A 287 -10.49 9.28 1.15
C ILE A 287 -10.05 8.10 0.28
N MET A 288 -9.34 8.42 -0.79
CA MET A 288 -8.38 7.51 -1.40
C MET A 288 -6.94 7.83 -1.00
N SER A 289 -6.72 8.72 -0.03
CA SER A 289 -5.38 8.97 0.49
C SER A 289 -5.47 9.74 1.80
N LEU A 290 -4.51 9.49 2.68
CA LEU A 290 -4.10 10.26 3.86
C LEU A 290 -4.23 9.50 5.19
N THR A 291 -3.34 8.51 5.37
CA THR A 291 -2.57 8.28 6.61
C THR A 291 -1.18 7.76 6.22
N PRO A 292 -0.10 8.00 7.00
CA PRO A 292 1.27 7.85 6.52
C PRO A 292 1.72 6.38 6.57
N TYR A 293 1.55 5.67 5.46
CA TYR A 293 2.16 4.35 5.20
C TYR A 293 2.59 4.29 3.73
N LEU A 294 3.48 3.34 3.40
CA LEU A 294 3.74 2.95 2.01
C LEU A 294 2.41 2.51 1.39
N GLU A 295 1.77 3.38 0.62
CA GLU A 295 0.45 3.14 0.04
C GLU A 295 0.63 2.37 -1.27
N ILE A 296 0.36 1.07 -1.22
CA ILE A 296 0.31 0.18 -2.37
C ILE A 296 -1.16 0.14 -2.81
N HIS A 297 -1.50 0.88 -3.86
CA HIS A 297 -2.88 0.94 -4.40
C HIS A 297 -3.10 -0.21 -5.37
N PHE A 298 -4.08 -1.09 -5.17
CA PHE A 298 -4.41 -2.13 -6.16
C PHE A 298 -5.60 -1.69 -7.01
N GLN A 299 -5.52 -1.86 -8.33
CA GLN A 299 -6.70 -1.92 -9.20
C GLN A 299 -7.05 -3.40 -9.42
N ASP A 300 -8.32 -3.74 -9.19
CA ASP A 300 -8.78 -5.13 -9.23
C ASP A 300 -8.87 -5.66 -10.66
N ASP A 301 -8.14 -6.75 -10.90
CA ASP A 301 -8.57 -7.90 -11.72
C ASP A 301 -7.66 -9.09 -11.33
N VAL A 302 -8.08 -9.86 -10.32
CA VAL A 302 -7.32 -11.04 -9.86
C VAL A 302 -8.24 -12.25 -9.75
N ALA A 303 -8.12 -13.14 -10.74
CA ALA A 303 -8.53 -14.53 -10.58
C ALA A 303 -7.36 -15.32 -9.95
N LEU A 304 -7.63 -15.99 -8.82
CA LEU A 304 -6.69 -16.93 -8.19
C LEU A 304 -6.53 -18.19 -9.06
N CYS A 305 -5.43 -18.31 -9.81
CA CYS A 305 -5.05 -19.57 -10.44
C CYS A 305 -4.49 -20.54 -9.38
N ARG A 306 -5.13 -21.70 -9.21
CA ARG A 306 -4.62 -22.82 -8.40
C ARG A 306 -3.96 -23.85 -9.30
N GLU A 307 -2.64 -24.01 -9.21
CA GLU A 307 -1.98 -25.27 -9.58
C GLU A 307 -1.83 -26.13 -8.32
N ARG A 308 -2.51 -27.29 -8.30
CA ARG A 308 -2.32 -28.31 -7.26
C ARG A 308 -1.08 -29.14 -7.60
N LYS A 309 -0.04 -29.11 -6.77
CA LYS A 309 0.93 -30.21 -6.67
C LYS A 309 0.44 -31.24 -5.64
N SER A 310 0.76 -32.51 -5.88
CA SER A 310 0.27 -33.67 -5.12
C SER A 310 0.71 -33.66 -3.66
N ALA A 311 -0.09 -34.31 -2.81
CA ALA A 311 -0.13 -34.14 -1.36
C ALA A 311 0.94 -34.89 -0.52
N ASP A 312 2.08 -35.28 -1.11
CA ASP A 312 3.01 -36.23 -0.46
C ASP A 312 4.28 -35.61 0.17
N GLU A 313 4.42 -34.29 0.25
CA GLU A 313 5.60 -33.66 0.88
C GLU A 313 5.16 -32.58 1.90
N ALA A 314 4.81 -33.02 3.11
CA ALA A 314 4.48 -32.15 4.23
C ALA A 314 5.68 -32.07 5.20
N ASP A 315 6.66 -31.22 4.89
CA ASP A 315 7.56 -30.62 5.90
C ASP A 315 8.53 -29.55 5.33
N GLU A 316 8.55 -29.29 4.02
CA GLU A 316 9.27 -28.14 3.46
C GLU A 316 8.34 -26.93 3.30
N CYS A 317 8.85 -25.74 3.65
CA CYS A 317 8.25 -24.45 3.25
C CYS A 317 8.06 -24.45 1.72
N VAL A 318 6.87 -24.77 1.25
CA VAL A 318 6.55 -24.72 -0.18
C VAL A 318 6.57 -23.26 -0.61
N GLU A 319 7.62 -22.87 -1.33
CA GLU A 319 7.75 -21.55 -1.94
C GLU A 319 6.81 -21.48 -3.14
N TYR A 320 5.72 -20.72 -3.01
CA TYR A 320 4.81 -20.45 -4.11
C TYR A 320 5.26 -19.19 -4.84
N ARG A 321 5.66 -19.34 -6.10
CA ARG A 321 6.01 -18.23 -6.99
C ARG A 321 4.81 -17.89 -7.88
N LEU A 322 4.11 -16.82 -7.53
CA LEU A 322 3.03 -16.28 -8.37
C LEU A 322 3.64 -15.26 -9.34
N ARG A 323 3.51 -15.53 -10.64
CA ARG A 323 3.90 -14.60 -11.70
C ARG A 323 2.64 -13.99 -12.31
N ARG A 324 2.46 -12.67 -12.13
CA ARG A 324 1.42 -11.93 -12.84
C ARG A 324 2.03 -11.31 -14.10
N SER A 325 1.48 -11.66 -15.26
CA SER A 325 1.80 -11.00 -16.53
C SER A 325 0.79 -9.88 -16.76
N SER A 326 1.25 -8.63 -16.82
CA SER A 326 0.42 -7.49 -17.23
C SER A 326 0.26 -7.47 -18.74
N SER A 327 -0.47 -8.43 -19.29
CA SER A 327 -0.89 -8.42 -20.69
C SER A 327 -2.36 -8.04 -20.75
N ASN A 328 -2.64 -6.73 -20.77
CA ASN A 328 -3.85 -6.03 -21.28
C ASN A 328 -4.13 -4.74 -20.49
N ILE A 329 -3.34 -3.70 -20.71
CA ILE A 329 -3.76 -2.31 -20.49
C ILE A 329 -3.19 -1.53 -21.69
N PHE A 330 -4.04 -0.76 -22.39
CA PHE A 330 -3.81 -0.07 -23.67
C PHE A 330 -4.15 -0.84 -24.96
N SER A 331 -5.45 -0.96 -25.22
CA SER A 331 -5.99 -0.77 -26.58
C SER A 331 -7.08 0.30 -26.52
N ASN A 332 -6.64 1.55 -26.72
CA ASN A 332 -7.32 2.68 -27.37
C ASN A 332 -6.37 3.87 -27.41
#